data_AF-A0A382QUE3-F1
#
_entry.id   AF-A0A382QUE3-F1
#
_cell.length_a   1.000
_cell.length_b   1.000
_cell.length_c   1.000
_cell.angle_alpha   90.00
_cell.angle_beta   90.00
_cell.angle_gamma   90.00
#
_symmetry.space_group_name_H-M   'P 1'
#
loop_
_entity.id
_entity.type
_entity.pdbx_description
1 polymer ?
#
loop_
_entity_poly.entity_id
_entity_poly.type
_entity_poly.pdbx_seq_one_letter_code
_entity_poly.pdbx_strand_id
1 'polypeptide(L)'
;TGGLITAVIGILIMPWKLLANADIYITWLLSYSALLGPIAGILIADYYIVRKRILELPELYREEGLFRGINGKTLFVLLLAILPNLPGFLSKTTSIEGIPEVFGTMFDFAWFIGFGVAFLLYAIWKPTKTISTENG
;
A
#
# COMPACT_ATOMS: atom_id res chain seq x y z
N THR A 1 -28.14 3.98 7.35
CA THR A 1 -27.36 4.12 8.61
C THR A 1 -25.87 4.31 8.34
N GLY A 2 -25.23 3.52 7.48
CA GLY A 2 -23.80 3.66 7.15
C GLY A 2 -23.37 5.08 6.75
N GLY A 3 -24.10 5.74 5.85
CA GLY A 3 -23.78 7.13 5.44
C GLY A 3 -23.79 8.15 6.59
N LEU A 4 -24.68 7.99 7.57
CA LEU A 4 -24.72 8.86 8.75
C LEU A 4 -23.49 8.63 9.65
N ILE A 5 -23.09 7.37 9.83
CA ILE A 5 -21.89 7.00 10.58
C ILE A 5 -20.65 7.59 9.90
N THR A 6 -20.52 7.45 8.58
CA THR A 6 -19.41 8.03 7.81
C THR A 6 -19.38 9.55 7.92
N ALA A 7 -20.54 10.23 7.86
CA ALA A 7 -20.61 11.68 8.01
C ALA A 7 -20.12 12.15 9.39
N VAL A 8 -20.54 11.47 10.46
CA VAL A 8 -20.08 11.76 11.83
C VAL A 8 -18.58 11.53 11.97
N ILE A 9 -18.06 10.39 11.49
CA ILE A 9 -16.62 10.09 11.52
C ILE A 9 -15.83 11.15 10.73
N GLY A 10 -16.32 11.58 9.57
CA GLY A 10 -15.69 12.61 8.75
C GLY A 10 -15.51 13.94 9.49
N ILE A 11 -16.52 14.37 10.26
CA ILE A 11 -16.42 15.57 11.10
C ILE A 11 -15.43 15.35 12.26
N LEU A 12 -15.46 14.19 12.91
CA LEU A 12 -14.59 13.86 14.05
C LEU A 12 -13.11 13.77 13.69
N ILE A 13 -12.77 13.43 12.44
CA ILE A 13 -11.39 13.46 11.93
C ILE A 13 -10.81 14.90 11.96
N MET A 14 -11.66 15.93 11.98
CA MET A 14 -11.27 17.35 11.99
C MET A 14 -10.28 17.71 10.87
N PRO A 15 -10.62 17.47 9.59
CA PRO A 15 -9.67 17.65 8.47
C PRO A 15 -9.12 19.08 8.37
N TRP A 16 -9.86 20.09 8.85
CA TRP A 16 -9.41 21.48 8.89
C TRP A 16 -8.16 21.70 9.75
N LYS A 17 -7.92 20.87 10.79
CA LYS A 17 -6.68 20.96 11.57
C LYS A 17 -5.45 20.53 10.77
N LEU A 18 -5.62 19.55 9.89
CA LEU A 18 -4.54 19.09 9.00
C LEU A 18 -4.22 20.17 7.95
N LEU A 19 -5.25 20.78 7.37
CA LEU A 19 -5.11 21.82 6.34
C LEU A 19 -4.58 23.16 6.88
N ALA A 20 -4.63 23.37 8.19
CA ALA A 20 -4.18 24.62 8.81
C ALA A 20 -2.66 24.87 8.67
N ASN A 21 -1.85 23.83 8.47
CA ASN A 21 -0.40 23.93 8.35
C ASN A 21 0.10 23.18 7.10
N ALA A 22 0.71 23.90 6.17
CA ALA A 22 1.18 23.34 4.90
C ALA A 22 2.23 22.22 5.10
N ASP A 23 3.18 22.41 6.02
CA ASP A 23 4.23 21.42 6.28
C ASP A 23 3.69 20.10 6.85
N ILE A 24 2.71 20.21 7.76
CA ILE A 24 2.00 19.05 8.32
C ILE A 24 1.21 18.34 7.23
N TYR A 25 0.52 19.09 6.37
CA TYR A 25 -0.24 18.54 5.26
C TYR A 25 0.64 17.80 4.24
N ILE A 26 1.78 18.38 3.85
CA ILE A 26 2.73 17.75 2.92
C ILE A 26 3.30 16.47 3.53
N THR A 27 3.74 16.51 4.79
CA THR A 27 4.26 15.32 5.49
C THR A 27 3.20 14.22 5.57
N TRP A 28 1.93 14.59 5.82
CA TRP A 28 0.82 13.65 5.83
C TRP A 28 0.57 13.01 4.45
N LEU A 29 0.58 13.80 3.38
CA LEU A 29 0.45 13.29 2.02
C LEU A 29 1.59 12.32 1.67
N LEU A 30 2.84 12.67 1.96
CA LEU A 30 4.00 11.79 1.71
C LEU A 30 3.88 10.48 2.50
N SER A 31 3.45 10.55 3.76
CA SER A 31 3.22 9.37 4.61
C SER A 31 2.13 8.46 4.03
N TYR A 32 1.04 9.06 3.57
CA TYR A 32 -0.05 8.33 2.93
C TYR A 32 0.41 7.67 1.62
N SER A 33 1.17 8.40 0.80
CA SER A 33 1.76 7.91 -0.43
C SER A 33 2.75 6.76 -0.19
N ALA A 34 3.51 6.78 0.90
CA ALA A 34 4.42 5.70 1.28
C ALA A 34 3.70 4.36 1.51
N LEU A 35 2.43 4.39 1.90
CA LEU A 35 1.59 3.19 2.09
C LEU A 35 0.87 2.78 0.80
N LEU A 36 0.36 3.76 0.04
CA LEU A 36 -0.37 3.49 -1.19
C LEU A 36 0.51 2.97 -2.33
N GLY A 37 1.76 3.43 -2.45
CA GLY A 37 2.69 2.99 -3.48
C GLY A 37 2.87 1.47 -3.50
N PRO A 38 3.25 0.84 -2.37
CA PRO A 38 3.33 -0.62 -2.24
C PRO A 38 2.04 -1.37 -2.59
N ILE A 39 0.88 -0.88 -2.15
CA ILE A 39 -0.42 -1.49 -2.47
C ILE A 39 -0.64 -1.47 -3.97
N ALA A 40 -0.41 -0.33 -4.63
CA ALA A 40 -0.52 -0.22 -6.07
C ALA A 40 0.48 -1.16 -6.79
N GLY A 41 1.72 -1.25 -6.32
CA GLY A 41 2.74 -2.16 -6.88
C GLY A 41 2.30 -3.63 -6.83
N ILE A 42 1.77 -4.07 -5.70
CA ILE A 42 1.21 -5.42 -5.52
C ILE A 42 0.05 -5.67 -6.47
N LEU A 43 -0.93 -4.75 -6.53
CA LEU A 43 -2.12 -4.93 -7.36
C LEU A 43 -1.79 -5.00 -8.85
N ILE A 44 -0.88 -4.14 -9.32
CA ILE A 44 -0.44 -4.15 -10.72
C ILE A 44 0.35 -5.43 -11.01
N ALA A 45 1.27 -5.84 -10.14
CA ALA A 45 2.01 -7.09 -10.32
C ALA A 45 1.09 -8.32 -10.32
N ASP A 46 0.13 -8.39 -9.41
CA ASP A 46 -0.83 -9.49 -9.32
C ASP A 46 -1.65 -9.58 -10.61
N TYR A 47 -2.24 -8.48 -11.06
CA TYR A 47 -3.11 -8.49 -12.21
C TYR A 47 -2.34 -8.72 -13.52
N TYR A 48 -1.27 -7.97 -13.80
CA TYR A 48 -0.59 -8.02 -15.09
C TYR A 48 0.45 -9.14 -15.21
N ILE A 49 1.21 -9.43 -14.14
CA ILE A 49 2.33 -10.37 -14.20
C ILE A 49 1.94 -11.76 -13.72
N VAL A 50 1.32 -11.87 -12.54
CA VAL A 50 0.96 -13.16 -11.93
C VAL A 50 -0.23 -13.79 -12.65
N ARG A 51 -1.30 -13.02 -12.82
CA ARG A 51 -2.57 -13.49 -13.40
C ARG A 51 -2.71 -13.28 -14.89
N LYS A 52 -1.79 -12.55 -15.52
CA LYS A 52 -1.83 -12.24 -16.96
C LYS A 52 -3.17 -11.66 -17.42
N ARG A 53 -3.80 -10.82 -16.59
CA ARG A 53 -5.11 -10.18 -16.79
C ARG A 53 -6.32 -11.13 -16.74
N ILE A 54 -6.17 -12.34 -16.22
CA ILE A 54 -7.24 -13.33 -16.07
C ILE A 54 -7.74 -13.32 -14.61
N LEU A 55 -8.99 -12.91 -14.40
CA LEU A 55 -9.68 -12.91 -13.11
C LEU A 55 -11.04 -13.58 -13.23
N GLU A 56 -11.35 -14.51 -12.34
CA GLU A 56 -12.69 -15.07 -12.19
C GLU A 56 -13.52 -14.16 -11.30
N LEU A 57 -14.34 -13.31 -11.91
CA LEU A 57 -15.22 -12.39 -11.20
C LEU A 57 -16.13 -13.09 -10.19
N PRO A 58 -16.77 -14.24 -10.49
CA PRO A 58 -17.64 -14.91 -9.52
C PRO A 58 -16.91 -15.32 -8.23
N GLU A 59 -15.64 -15.74 -8.33
CA GLU A 59 -14.83 -16.14 -7.19
C GLU A 59 -14.47 -14.95 -6.28
N LEU A 60 -14.45 -13.70 -6.80
CA LEU A 60 -14.22 -12.48 -5.99
C LEU A 60 -15.39 -12.17 -5.06
N TYR A 61 -16.61 -12.59 -5.42
CA TYR A 61 -17.82 -12.33 -4.63
C TYR A 61 -18.26 -13.54 -3.80
N ARG A 62 -17.57 -14.68 -3.89
CA ARG A 62 -17.92 -15.88 -3.15
C ARG A 62 -17.23 -15.90 -1.79
N GLU A 63 -18.02 -16.06 -0.73
CA GLU A 63 -17.48 -16.12 0.64
C GLU A 63 -16.49 -17.27 0.84
N GLU A 64 -16.69 -18.39 0.14
CA GLU A 64 -15.78 -19.54 0.09
C GLU A 64 -15.07 -19.66 -1.26
N GLY A 65 -14.79 -18.53 -1.89
CA GLY A 65 -14.07 -18.45 -3.14
C GLY A 65 -12.56 -18.59 -3.02
N LEU A 66 -11.90 -18.68 -4.17
CA LEU A 66 -10.44 -18.71 -4.31
C LEU A 66 -9.73 -17.56 -3.57
N PHE A 67 -10.40 -16.41 -3.45
CA PHE A 67 -9.89 -15.18 -2.84
C PHE A 67 -10.27 -14.99 -1.38
N ARG A 68 -10.88 -16.00 -0.72
CA ARG A 68 -11.27 -15.92 0.69
C ARG A 68 -10.04 -15.71 1.59
N GLY A 69 -10.17 -14.79 2.54
CA GLY A 69 -9.24 -14.61 3.66
C GLY A 69 -8.05 -13.70 3.34
N ILE A 70 -7.01 -13.81 4.16
CA ILE A 70 -5.82 -12.96 4.08
C ILE A 70 -4.65 -13.78 3.55
N ASN A 71 -3.99 -13.28 2.51
CA ASN A 71 -2.73 -13.85 2.05
C ASN A 71 -1.57 -13.28 2.87
N GLY A 72 -1.09 -14.05 3.86
CA GLY A 72 0.04 -13.65 4.72
C GLY A 72 1.33 -13.36 3.94
N LYS A 73 1.53 -14.00 2.79
CA LYS A 73 2.67 -13.72 1.91
C LYS A 73 2.54 -12.33 1.27
N THR A 74 1.35 -11.97 0.77
CA THR A 74 1.08 -10.61 0.26
C THR A 74 1.32 -9.57 1.36
N LEU A 75 0.87 -9.84 2.58
CA LEU A 75 1.10 -8.96 3.72
C LEU A 75 2.61 -8.81 4.03
N PHE A 76 3.37 -9.90 3.94
CA PHE A 76 4.82 -9.85 4.10
C PHE A 76 5.50 -9.00 3.03
N VAL A 77 5.11 -9.12 1.76
CA VAL A 77 5.60 -8.23 0.68
C VAL A 77 5.28 -6.77 0.96
N LEU A 78 4.04 -6.49 1.40
CA LEU A 78 3.61 -5.14 1.75
C LEU A 78 4.50 -4.55 2.84
N LEU A 79 4.76 -5.31 3.91
CA LEU A 79 5.63 -4.86 5.00
C LEU A 79 7.05 -4.59 4.50
N LEU A 80 7.64 -5.53 3.74
CA LEU A 80 8.99 -5.35 3.19
C LEU A 80 9.11 -4.13 2.27
N ALA A 81 8.06 -3.78 1.53
CA ALA A 81 8.06 -2.62 0.65
C ALA A 81 7.88 -1.28 1.40
N ILE A 82 7.27 -1.29 2.59
CA ILE A 82 7.11 -0.09 3.44
C ILE A 82 8.38 0.17 4.25
N LEU A 83 9.08 -0.88 4.71
CA LEU A 83 10.25 -0.78 5.60
C LEU A 83 11.31 0.26 5.17
N PRO A 84 11.72 0.37 3.89
CA PRO A 84 12.76 1.31 3.47
C PRO A 84 12.39 2.78 3.68
N ASN A 85 11.10 3.11 3.73
CA ASN A 85 10.61 4.48 3.90
C ASN A 85 10.52 4.89 5.39
N LEU A 86 10.55 3.94 6.33
CA LEU A 86 10.38 4.22 7.76
C LEU A 86 11.47 5.12 8.35
N PRO A 87 12.79 4.95 8.05
CA PRO A 87 13.80 5.84 8.59
C PRO A 87 13.62 7.28 8.12
N GLY A 88 13.22 7.49 6.86
CA GLY A 88 12.95 8.82 6.30
C GLY A 88 11.72 9.48 6.93
N PHE A 89 10.66 8.71 7.14
CA PHE A 89 9.47 9.16 7.88
C PHE A 89 9.83 9.63 9.30
N LEU A 90 10.62 8.85 10.04
CA LEU A 90 11.07 9.22 11.39
C LEU A 90 11.91 10.50 11.37
N SER A 91 12.86 10.62 10.45
CA SER A 91 13.69 11.83 10.30
C SER A 91 12.84 13.09 10.12
N LYS A 92 11.79 13.03 9.30
CA LYS A 92 10.91 14.17 9.01
C LYS A 92 9.88 14.46 10.11
N THR A 93 9.59 13.51 11.01
CA THR A 93 8.49 13.63 11.99
C THR A 93 8.93 13.78 13.44
N THR A 94 10.04 13.16 13.85
CA THR A 94 10.44 13.09 15.26
C THR A 94 11.74 13.83 15.58
N SER A 95 12.31 14.57 14.61
CA SER A 95 13.56 15.34 14.77
C SER A 95 14.73 14.52 15.33
N ILE A 96 14.75 13.21 15.05
CA ILE A 96 15.84 12.32 15.47
C ILE A 96 17.10 12.65 14.66
N GLU A 97 18.17 13.02 15.36
CA GLU A 97 19.48 13.26 14.78
C GLU A 97 20.21 11.94 14.45
N GLY A 98 21.08 11.96 13.45
CA GLY A 98 21.91 10.80 13.06
C GLY A 98 21.31 9.91 11.96
N ILE A 99 20.13 10.23 11.42
CA ILE A 99 19.59 9.57 10.24
C ILE A 99 20.22 10.19 8.98
N PRO A 100 20.86 9.40 8.10
CA PRO A 100 21.43 9.91 6.85
C PRO A 100 20.39 10.60 5.95
N GLU A 101 20.76 11.71 5.32
CA GLU A 101 19.89 12.53 4.44
C GLU A 101 19.26 11.72 3.28
N VAL A 102 19.95 10.66 2.83
CA VAL A 102 19.44 9.74 1.81
C VAL A 102 18.06 9.20 2.16
N PHE A 103 17.77 8.92 3.44
CA PHE A 103 16.48 8.42 3.86
C PHE A 103 15.38 9.49 3.77
N GLY A 104 15.72 10.76 4.03
CA GLY A 104 14.79 11.87 3.81
C GLY A 104 14.41 12.00 2.33
N THR A 105 15.40 11.89 1.44
CA THR A 105 15.17 11.90 -0.01
C THR A 105 14.36 10.69 -0.46
N MET A 106 14.64 9.50 0.09
CA MET A 106 13.84 8.30 -0.18
C MET A 106 12.37 8.50 0.23
N PHE A 107 12.12 9.14 1.36
CA PHE A 107 10.77 9.43 1.82
C PHE A 107 10.04 10.44 0.92
N ASP A 108 10.74 11.44 0.39
CA ASP A 108 10.17 12.38 -0.58
C ASP A 108 9.72 11.65 -1.89
N PHE A 109 10.34 10.51 -2.21
CA PHE A 109 9.96 9.60 -3.30
C PHE A 109 9.29 8.28 -2.83
N ALA A 110 8.75 8.25 -1.60
CA ALA A 110 8.32 7.01 -0.95
C ALA A 110 7.33 6.18 -1.77
N TRP A 111 6.46 6.86 -2.52
CA TRP A 111 5.49 6.21 -3.40
C TRP A 111 6.16 5.33 -4.46
N PHE A 112 7.16 5.87 -5.17
CA PHE A 112 7.84 5.17 -6.27
C PHE A 112 8.71 4.04 -5.76
N ILE A 113 9.43 4.27 -4.65
CA ILE A 113 10.26 3.25 -4.01
C ILE A 113 9.38 2.09 -3.52
N GLY A 114 8.33 2.41 -2.77
CA GLY A 114 7.40 1.42 -2.26
C GLY A 114 6.71 0.65 -3.38
N PHE A 115 6.27 1.34 -4.44
CA PHE A 115 5.71 0.72 -5.64
C PHE A 115 6.68 -0.25 -6.30
N GLY A 116 7.91 0.20 -6.60
CA GLY A 116 8.90 -0.60 -7.30
C GLY A 116 9.31 -1.85 -6.52
N VAL A 117 9.60 -1.68 -5.22
CA VAL A 117 9.96 -2.80 -4.33
C VAL A 117 8.81 -3.80 -4.24
N ALA A 118 7.58 -3.34 -4.00
CA ALA A 118 6.43 -4.23 -3.88
C ALA A 118 6.12 -4.95 -5.20
N PHE A 119 6.17 -4.24 -6.33
CA PHE A 119 5.95 -4.80 -7.65
C PHE A 119 6.96 -5.92 -7.96
N LEU A 120 8.25 -5.66 -7.77
CA LEU A 120 9.31 -6.63 -8.05
C LEU A 120 9.23 -7.84 -7.12
N LEU A 121 9.10 -7.63 -5.81
CA LEU A 121 8.99 -8.72 -4.84
C LEU A 121 7.77 -9.58 -5.11
N TYR A 122 6.62 -8.98 -5.40
CA TYR A 122 5.40 -9.70 -5.68
C TYR A 122 5.48 -10.48 -7.01
N ALA A 123 6.03 -9.86 -8.06
CA ALA A 123 6.21 -10.47 -9.37
C ALA A 123 7.14 -11.69 -9.33
N ILE A 124 8.19 -11.64 -8.50
CA ILE A 124 9.13 -12.74 -8.31
C ILE A 124 8.50 -13.85 -7.46
N TRP A 125 7.89 -13.50 -6.33
CA TRP A 125 7.42 -14.50 -5.37
C TRP A 125 6.10 -15.17 -5.77
N LYS A 126 5.29 -14.50 -6.60
CA LYS A 126 3.97 -14.96 -7.09
C LYS A 126 3.15 -15.64 -5.98
N PRO A 127 2.90 -14.97 -4.86
CA PRO A 127 2.40 -15.61 -3.66
C PRO A 127 0.94 -16.04 -3.72
N THR A 128 0.23 -15.74 -4.82
CA THR A 128 -1.23 -15.92 -4.91
C THR A 128 -1.60 -17.11 -5.78
N LYS A 129 -2.68 -17.78 -5.37
CA LYS A 129 -3.28 -18.86 -6.14
C LYS A 129 -3.74 -18.33 -7.49
N THR A 130 -3.26 -18.97 -8.54
CA THR A 130 -3.70 -18.76 -9.91
C THR A 130 -4.79 -19.76 -10.24
N ILE A 131 -5.70 -19.36 -11.13
CA ILE A 131 -6.66 -20.29 -11.73
C ILE A 131 -5.85 -21.27 -12.58
N SER A 132 -5.96 -22.57 -12.30
CA SER A 132 -5.44 -23.61 -13.18
C SER A 132 -6.33 -23.65 -14.41
N THR A 133 -5.80 -23.24 -15.56
CA THR A 133 -6.42 -23.48 -16.87
C THR A 133 -6.27 -24.97 -17.20
N GLU A 134 -7.03 -25.82 -16.51
CA GLU A 134 -7.24 -27.19 -16.95
C GLU A 134 -8.44 -27.19 -17.90
N ASN A 135 -8.25 -27.79 -19.08
CA ASN A 135 -9.17 -27.91 -20.23
C ASN A 135 -8.98 -26.86 -21.34
N GLY A 136 -7.97 -27.11 -22.17
CA GLY A 136 -7.96 -26.83 -23.60
C GLY A 136 -7.50 -28.08 -24.34
#